data_AF-A0AAQ1JNT6-F1
#
_entry.id   AF-A0AAQ1JNT6-F1
#
_cell.length_a   1.000
_cell.length_b   1.000
_cell.length_c   1.000
_cell.angle_alpha   90.00
_cell.angle_beta   90.00
_cell.angle_gamma   90.00
#
_symmetry.space_group_name_H-M   'P 1'
#
loop_
_entity.id
_entity.type
_entity.pdbx_description
1 polymer ?
#
loop_
_entity_poly.entity_id
_entity_poly.type
_entity_poly.pdbx_seq_one_letter_code
_entity_poly.pdbx_strand_id
1 'polypeptide(L)'
;MSPIRWGRAALLAPVLLSGCSVMQGFWSGEPQRVTGLLERTTDGFVLRECGSERVMTLTESQMLDGIYQLASQPGQIAIFTDLTGEIDRHGRLHPEQVLRMQSHGRGCSDDSANSAQWVALGYQPAWQIWLSPAGLVRSDGNLTYPARSVVIEQLPDGALNAATPPDHQVELWLYPQACQDPVTGDYFHLRATLTVNGEQQRGCGYQGAIIAP
;
A
#
# COMPACT_ATOMS: atom_id res chain seq x y z
N MET A 1 -20.39 -74.21 -40.21
CA MET A 1 -20.71 -73.05 -41.06
C MET A 1 -21.21 -71.93 -40.16
N SER A 2 -20.51 -70.79 -40.16
CA SER A 2 -20.77 -69.47 -39.55
C SER A 2 -21.47 -69.35 -38.19
N PRO A 3 -20.85 -68.64 -37.23
CA PRO A 3 -21.56 -67.75 -36.32
C PRO A 3 -21.46 -66.27 -36.76
N ILE A 4 -22.60 -65.63 -36.58
CA ILE A 4 -23.05 -64.32 -37.04
C ILE A 4 -22.29 -63.17 -36.34
N ARG A 5 -21.84 -62.19 -37.13
CA ARG A 5 -21.36 -60.86 -36.69
C ARG A 5 -22.52 -60.05 -36.12
N TRP A 6 -22.39 -59.53 -34.90
CA TRP A 6 -23.30 -58.51 -34.36
C TRP A 6 -22.62 -57.15 -34.39
N GLY A 7 -23.30 -56.21 -35.06
CA GLY A 7 -22.83 -54.88 -35.40
C GLY A 7 -22.83 -53.91 -34.23
N ARG A 8 -21.94 -52.93 -34.37
CA ARG A 8 -21.71 -51.77 -33.50
C ARG A 8 -22.95 -50.88 -33.43
N ALA A 9 -23.29 -50.41 -32.21
CA ALA A 9 -24.07 -49.19 -32.01
C ALA A 9 -23.35 -48.37 -30.93
N ALA A 10 -22.46 -47.47 -31.35
CA ALA A 10 -21.85 -46.48 -30.49
C ALA A 10 -22.78 -45.25 -30.44
N LEU A 11 -23.47 -45.08 -29.33
CA LEU A 11 -24.24 -43.87 -29.01
C LEU A 11 -23.26 -42.77 -28.61
N LEU A 12 -23.08 -41.77 -29.48
CA LEU A 12 -22.36 -40.53 -29.17
C LEU A 12 -23.35 -39.55 -28.54
N ALA A 13 -23.23 -39.33 -27.23
CA ALA A 13 -23.94 -38.27 -26.51
C ALA A 13 -23.14 -36.96 -26.61
N PRO A 14 -23.71 -35.85 -27.10
CA PRO A 14 -23.02 -34.57 -27.10
C PRO A 14 -23.12 -33.94 -25.70
N VAL A 15 -21.98 -33.82 -25.03
CA VAL A 15 -21.83 -33.04 -23.80
C VAL A 15 -21.86 -31.56 -24.16
N LEU A 16 -22.99 -30.89 -23.92
CA LEU A 16 -23.09 -29.44 -23.99
C LEU A 16 -22.58 -28.85 -22.67
N LEU A 17 -21.29 -28.54 -22.60
CA LEU A 17 -20.70 -27.68 -21.57
C LEU A 17 -20.99 -26.22 -21.93
N SER A 18 -22.15 -25.72 -21.52
CA SER A 18 -22.42 -24.28 -21.45
C SER A 18 -21.63 -23.68 -20.28
N GLY A 19 -20.37 -23.30 -20.55
CA GLY A 19 -19.58 -22.49 -19.63
C GLY A 19 -20.12 -21.06 -19.63
N CYS A 20 -20.73 -20.64 -18.53
CA CYS A 20 -20.92 -19.23 -18.25
C CYS A 20 -19.55 -18.59 -18.04
N SER A 21 -18.99 -17.98 -19.07
CA SER A 21 -17.89 -17.04 -18.93
C SER A 21 -18.40 -15.86 -18.10
N VAL A 22 -18.10 -15.89 -16.80
CA VAL A 22 -18.38 -14.76 -15.91
C VAL A 22 -17.63 -13.56 -16.45
N MET A 23 -18.38 -12.47 -16.58
CA MET A 23 -17.95 -11.18 -17.11
C MET A 23 -16.78 -10.66 -16.25
N GLN A 24 -15.55 -10.89 -16.70
CA GLN A 24 -14.37 -10.22 -16.14
C GLN A 24 -14.54 -8.73 -16.46
N GLY A 25 -14.67 -7.92 -15.42
CA GLY A 25 -14.92 -6.49 -15.52
C GLY A 25 -13.92 -5.80 -16.44
N PHE A 26 -14.36 -4.73 -17.10
CA PHE A 26 -13.68 -3.97 -18.14
C PHE A 26 -12.43 -3.18 -17.69
N TRP A 27 -11.69 -3.66 -16.69
CA TRP A 27 -10.50 -3.02 -16.14
C TRP A 27 -9.41 -4.09 -16.03
N SER A 28 -8.35 -3.94 -16.83
CA SER A 28 -7.34 -4.96 -17.09
C SER A 28 -5.93 -4.45 -16.82
N GLY A 29 -5.79 -3.44 -15.96
CA GLY A 29 -4.48 -2.98 -15.50
C GLY A 29 -4.08 -3.73 -14.24
N GLU A 30 -2.81 -4.12 -14.10
CA GLU A 30 -2.32 -4.47 -12.77
C GLU A 30 -2.30 -3.19 -11.92
N PRO A 31 -2.70 -3.24 -10.64
CA PRO A 31 -2.59 -2.10 -9.74
C PRO A 31 -1.18 -1.53 -9.71
N GLN A 32 -1.08 -0.23 -9.91
CA GLN A 32 0.19 0.50 -9.93
C GLN A 32 0.27 1.44 -8.73
N ARG A 33 1.46 1.57 -8.16
CA ARG A 33 1.72 2.62 -7.16
C ARG A 33 1.97 3.94 -7.88
N VAL A 34 1.28 4.98 -7.44
CA VAL A 34 1.38 6.34 -7.95
C VAL A 34 1.61 7.29 -6.78
N THR A 35 2.63 8.15 -6.90
CA THR A 35 2.92 9.22 -5.94
C THR A 35 2.76 10.57 -6.62
N GLY A 36 2.19 11.54 -5.92
CA GLY A 36 1.96 12.86 -6.52
C GLY A 36 1.36 13.89 -5.58
N LEU A 37 1.12 15.07 -6.12
CA LEU A 37 0.34 16.13 -5.48
C LEU A 37 -1.12 16.02 -5.94
N LEU A 38 -2.01 15.79 -4.99
CA LEU A 38 -3.44 15.65 -5.19
C LEU A 38 -4.14 17.00 -4.96
N GLU A 39 -4.87 17.46 -5.95
CA GLU A 39 -5.62 18.72 -5.96
C GLU A 39 -7.11 18.43 -6.15
N ARG A 40 -7.97 19.06 -5.33
CA ARG A 40 -9.42 18.99 -5.51
C ARG A 40 -9.87 20.08 -6.49
N THR A 41 -10.61 19.69 -7.51
CA THR A 41 -11.22 20.57 -8.51
C THR A 41 -12.75 20.53 -8.40
N THR A 42 -13.46 21.25 -9.28
CA THR A 42 -14.92 21.19 -9.38
C THR A 42 -15.42 19.83 -9.88
N ASP A 43 -14.61 19.14 -10.66
CA ASP A 43 -14.99 17.92 -11.39
C ASP A 43 -14.40 16.64 -10.75
N GLY A 44 -13.82 16.77 -9.54
CA GLY A 44 -13.23 15.67 -8.79
C GLY A 44 -11.80 15.95 -8.35
N PHE A 45 -10.94 14.94 -8.48
CA PHE A 45 -9.54 15.04 -8.09
C PHE A 45 -8.60 14.96 -9.30
N VAL A 46 -7.51 15.70 -9.21
CA VAL A 46 -6.39 15.64 -10.15
C VAL A 46 -5.12 15.34 -9.36
N LEU A 47 -4.31 14.40 -9.86
CA LEU A 47 -2.99 14.10 -9.31
C LEU A 47 -1.90 14.43 -10.32
N ARG A 48 -0.96 15.28 -9.90
CA ARG A 48 0.29 15.53 -10.61
C ARG A 48 1.36 14.61 -10.06
N GLU A 49 1.84 13.70 -10.90
CA GLU A 49 2.81 12.68 -10.47
C GLU A 49 4.15 13.31 -10.07
N CYS A 50 4.76 12.76 -9.01
CA CYS A 50 6.07 13.19 -8.57
C CYS A 50 7.14 12.86 -9.63
N GLY A 51 8.00 13.83 -9.94
CA GLY A 51 9.14 13.61 -10.85
C GLY A 51 8.78 13.46 -12.34
N SER A 52 7.53 13.71 -12.73
CA SER A 52 7.08 13.69 -14.12
C SER A 52 6.16 14.87 -14.43
N GLU A 53 5.89 15.11 -15.72
CA GLU A 53 4.86 16.07 -16.16
C GLU A 53 3.47 15.43 -16.25
N ARG A 54 3.32 14.16 -15.84
CA ARG A 54 2.07 13.41 -15.97
C ARG A 54 1.02 13.94 -15.00
N VAL A 55 -0.15 14.25 -15.53
CA VAL A 55 -1.33 14.68 -14.78
C VAL A 55 -2.45 13.67 -15.04
N MET A 56 -3.04 13.14 -13.97
CA MET A 56 -4.10 12.14 -14.04
C MET A 56 -5.35 12.68 -13.35
N THR A 57 -6.51 12.48 -13.99
CA THR A 57 -7.80 12.65 -13.31
C THR A 57 -8.13 11.37 -12.57
N LEU A 58 -8.70 11.50 -11.37
CA LEU A 58 -9.08 10.36 -10.55
C LEU A 58 -10.59 10.13 -10.70
N THR A 59 -11.00 8.87 -10.74
CA THR A 59 -12.42 8.55 -10.63
C THR A 59 -12.95 8.83 -9.23
N GLU A 60 -14.26 9.08 -9.13
CA GLU A 60 -14.93 9.30 -7.83
C GLU A 60 -14.66 8.14 -6.88
N SER A 61 -14.30 8.45 -5.63
CA SER A 61 -13.94 7.47 -4.62
C SER A 61 -14.23 8.02 -3.22
N GLN A 62 -15.22 7.44 -2.55
CA GLN A 62 -15.59 7.84 -1.18
C GLN A 62 -14.44 7.65 -0.18
N MET A 63 -13.61 6.63 -0.39
CA MET A 63 -12.38 6.41 0.38
C MET A 63 -11.45 7.63 0.25
N LEU A 64 -11.16 8.03 -0.99
CA LEU A 64 -10.24 9.13 -1.24
C LEU A 64 -10.81 10.46 -0.72
N ASP A 65 -12.11 10.70 -0.94
CA ASP A 65 -12.80 11.88 -0.43
C ASP A 65 -12.71 11.98 1.11
N GLY A 66 -12.98 10.87 1.81
CA GLY A 66 -12.91 10.80 3.28
C GLY A 66 -11.50 11.03 3.81
N ILE A 67 -10.49 10.38 3.21
CA ILE A 67 -9.10 10.56 3.62
C ILE A 67 -8.62 11.99 3.37
N TYR A 68 -9.00 12.59 2.23
CA TYR A 68 -8.67 13.97 1.93
C TYR A 68 -9.28 14.94 2.95
N GLN A 69 -10.54 14.74 3.34
CA GLN A 69 -11.18 15.55 4.38
C GLN A 69 -10.48 15.44 5.74
N LEU A 70 -9.91 14.28 6.06
CA LEU A 70 -9.17 14.06 7.31
C LEU A 70 -7.76 14.68 7.28
N ALA A 71 -7.03 14.49 6.18
CA ALA A 71 -5.60 14.84 6.09
C ALA A 71 -5.34 16.27 5.60
N SER A 72 -6.27 16.89 4.87
CA SER A 72 -6.06 18.23 4.32
C SER A 72 -6.16 19.32 5.40
N GLN A 73 -5.30 20.33 5.28
CA GLN A 73 -5.30 21.49 6.16
C GLN A 73 -6.06 22.67 5.55
N PRO A 74 -6.65 23.58 6.36
CA PRO A 74 -7.31 24.77 5.84
C PRO A 74 -6.41 25.59 4.91
N GLY A 75 -6.90 25.91 3.71
CA GLY A 75 -6.16 26.67 2.69
C GLY A 75 -5.15 25.84 1.89
N GLN A 76 -5.03 24.54 2.15
CA GLN A 76 -4.18 23.65 1.36
C GLN A 76 -4.81 23.37 -0.01
N ILE A 77 -4.11 23.79 -1.07
CA ILE A 77 -4.56 23.61 -2.46
C ILE A 77 -4.12 22.27 -3.07
N ALA A 78 -3.04 21.68 -2.55
CA ALA A 78 -2.49 20.40 -2.97
C ALA A 78 -1.93 19.64 -1.77
N ILE A 79 -2.10 18.31 -1.75
CA ILE A 79 -1.58 17.44 -0.69
C ILE A 79 -0.80 16.28 -1.28
N PHE A 80 0.36 15.94 -0.70
CA PHE A 80 1.10 14.77 -1.17
C PHE A 80 0.30 13.51 -0.91
N THR A 81 0.18 12.67 -1.93
CA THR A 81 -0.54 11.40 -1.88
C THR A 81 0.26 10.30 -2.54
N ASP A 82 0.28 9.16 -1.88
CA ASP A 82 0.92 7.92 -2.33
C ASP A 82 -0.15 6.83 -2.25
N LEU A 83 -0.54 6.29 -3.39
CA LEU A 83 -1.68 5.39 -3.51
C LEU A 83 -1.42 4.29 -4.52
N THR A 84 -2.16 3.19 -4.42
CA THR A 84 -2.26 2.17 -5.47
C THR A 84 -3.56 2.34 -6.24
N GLY A 85 -3.53 2.04 -7.53
CA GLY A 85 -4.72 2.05 -8.37
C GLY A 85 -4.45 1.59 -9.78
N GLU A 86 -5.53 1.34 -10.51
CA GLU A 86 -5.48 0.98 -11.93
C GLU A 86 -5.58 2.24 -12.80
N ILE A 87 -4.79 2.30 -13.87
CA ILE A 87 -4.91 3.36 -14.87
C ILE A 87 -5.69 2.81 -16.06
N ASP A 88 -6.81 3.46 -16.38
CA ASP A 88 -7.64 3.03 -17.51
C ASP A 88 -7.05 3.44 -18.87
N ARG A 89 -7.66 2.91 -19.94
CA ARG A 89 -7.27 3.23 -21.33
C ARG A 89 -7.36 4.72 -21.69
N HIS A 90 -8.06 5.51 -20.88
CA HIS A 90 -8.20 6.96 -21.05
C HIS A 90 -7.23 7.75 -20.16
N GLY A 91 -6.35 7.07 -19.42
CA GLY A 91 -5.36 7.69 -18.54
C GLY A 91 -5.94 8.17 -17.20
N ARG A 92 -7.15 7.73 -16.83
CA ARG A 92 -7.74 8.05 -15.53
C ARG A 92 -7.30 7.02 -14.49
N LEU A 93 -7.01 7.50 -13.29
CA LEU A 93 -6.57 6.69 -12.17
C LEU A 93 -7.78 6.28 -11.32
N HIS A 94 -7.97 4.98 -11.16
CA HIS A 94 -8.99 4.37 -10.30
C HIS A 94 -8.34 4.03 -8.96
N PRO A 95 -8.55 4.82 -7.89
CA PRO A 95 -7.83 4.63 -6.64
C PRO A 95 -8.32 3.38 -5.90
N GLU A 96 -7.41 2.50 -5.51
CA GLU A 96 -7.72 1.28 -4.75
C GLU A 96 -7.37 1.42 -3.27
N GLN A 97 -6.21 1.99 -2.97
CA GLN A 97 -5.77 2.20 -1.60
C GLN A 97 -4.87 3.43 -1.51
N VAL A 98 -5.17 4.33 -0.57
CA VAL A 98 -4.23 5.38 -0.19
C VAL A 98 -3.25 4.80 0.83
N LEU A 99 -1.96 4.77 0.50
CA LEU A 99 -0.92 4.29 1.42
C LEU A 99 -0.58 5.38 2.44
N ARG A 100 -0.47 6.62 1.98
CA ARG A 100 -0.29 7.80 2.83
C ARG A 100 -0.77 9.05 2.12
N MET A 101 -1.24 10.02 2.90
CA MET A 101 -1.62 11.35 2.43
C MET A 101 -1.11 12.35 3.47
N GLN A 102 -0.19 13.21 3.04
CA GLN A 102 0.59 14.03 3.97
C GLN A 102 0.51 15.50 3.61
N SER A 103 0.06 16.28 4.59
CA SER A 103 0.10 17.73 4.60
C SER A 103 1.47 18.28 5.03
N HIS A 104 2.23 17.49 5.78
CA HIS A 104 3.58 17.81 6.26
C HIS A 104 4.61 16.77 5.83
N GLY A 105 5.90 17.12 5.88
CA GLY A 105 7.00 16.22 5.55
C GLY A 105 7.63 16.49 4.18
N ARG A 106 8.33 15.49 3.63
CA ARG A 106 9.13 15.65 2.39
C ARG A 106 8.34 15.48 1.10
N GLY A 107 7.12 14.93 1.16
CA GLY A 107 6.24 14.72 0.00
C GLY A 107 6.95 14.04 -1.17
N CYS A 108 6.91 14.65 -2.36
CA CYS A 108 7.59 14.12 -3.56
C CYS A 108 9.12 14.00 -3.44
N SER A 109 9.74 14.63 -2.44
CA SER A 109 11.18 14.48 -2.16
C SER A 109 11.49 13.38 -1.15
N ASP A 110 10.49 12.60 -0.71
CA ASP A 110 10.70 11.45 0.16
C ASP A 110 11.09 10.20 -0.64
N ASP A 111 12.28 9.68 -0.38
CA ASP A 111 12.86 8.49 -0.97
C ASP A 111 12.77 7.25 -0.05
N SER A 112 12.21 7.39 1.15
CA SER A 112 12.20 6.33 2.17
C SER A 112 11.50 5.05 1.69
N ALA A 113 10.47 5.19 0.85
CA ALA A 113 9.74 4.07 0.27
C ALA A 113 10.58 3.25 -0.72
N ASN A 114 11.54 3.87 -1.41
CA ASN A 114 12.19 3.28 -2.59
C ASN A 114 13.05 2.06 -2.27
N SER A 115 13.61 2.01 -1.06
CA SER A 115 14.49 0.92 -0.60
C SER A 115 13.87 0.09 0.52
N ALA A 116 12.60 0.32 0.85
CA ALA A 116 11.92 -0.31 1.96
C ALA A 116 10.78 -1.21 1.51
N GLN A 117 10.55 -2.27 2.29
CA GLN A 117 9.31 -3.05 2.30
C GLN A 117 8.24 -2.37 3.14
N TRP A 118 8.66 -1.79 4.27
CA TRP A 118 7.79 -1.07 5.19
C TRP A 118 8.51 0.13 5.76
N VAL A 119 7.80 1.23 5.94
CA VAL A 119 8.26 2.42 6.62
C VAL A 119 7.29 2.73 7.75
N ALA A 120 7.80 3.08 8.92
CA ALA A 120 7.02 3.63 10.01
C ALA A 120 7.70 4.86 10.60
N LEU A 121 6.90 5.74 11.18
CA LEU A 121 7.37 6.98 11.79
C LEU A 121 6.43 7.45 12.89
N GLY A 122 6.98 8.27 13.79
CA GLY A 122 6.23 9.08 14.75
C GLY A 122 6.81 10.48 14.79
N TYR A 123 5.96 11.48 15.04
CA TYR A 123 6.38 12.88 15.08
C TYR A 123 6.72 13.37 16.51
N GLN A 124 6.13 12.78 17.55
CA GLN A 124 6.37 13.15 18.95
C GLN A 124 6.39 11.93 19.89
N PRO A 125 7.57 11.44 20.30
CA PRO A 125 8.91 11.85 19.86
C PRO A 125 9.13 11.56 18.36
N ALA A 126 10.08 12.27 17.74
CA ALA A 126 10.42 12.07 16.34
C ALA A 126 11.26 10.80 16.15
N TRP A 127 10.75 9.86 15.38
CA TRP A 127 11.47 8.65 14.97
C TRP A 127 10.99 8.21 13.58
N GLN A 128 11.87 7.55 12.84
CA GLN A 128 11.55 6.89 11.59
C GLN A 128 12.28 5.54 11.56
N ILE A 129 11.62 4.53 11.02
CA ILE A 129 12.20 3.21 10.85
C ILE A 129 11.77 2.66 9.50
N TRP A 130 12.67 1.95 8.83
CA TRP A 130 12.32 1.24 7.60
C TRP A 130 12.89 -0.16 7.62
N LEU A 131 12.03 -1.11 7.25
CA LEU A 131 12.38 -2.50 7.05
C LEU A 131 12.68 -2.71 5.57
N SER A 132 13.88 -3.21 5.29
CA SER A 132 14.36 -3.52 3.95
C SER A 132 14.90 -4.95 3.90
N PRO A 133 15.21 -5.51 2.72
CA PRO A 133 15.94 -6.77 2.63
C PRO A 133 17.30 -6.78 3.35
N ALA A 134 17.91 -5.61 3.57
CA ALA A 134 19.14 -5.48 4.33
C ALA A 134 18.94 -5.48 5.86
N GLY A 135 17.68 -5.51 6.32
CA GLY A 135 17.30 -5.44 7.72
C GLY A 135 16.57 -4.15 8.09
N LEU A 136 16.46 -3.93 9.40
CA LEU A 136 15.75 -2.81 10.01
C LEU A 136 16.71 -1.65 10.29
N VAL A 137 16.41 -0.49 9.74
CA VAL A 137 17.17 0.76 9.95
C VAL A 137 16.30 1.74 10.72
N ARG A 138 16.84 2.30 11.81
CA ARG A 138 16.15 3.28 12.66
C ARG A 138 16.84 4.63 12.57
N SER A 139 16.06 5.70 12.62
CA SER A 139 16.51 7.08 12.72
C SER A 139 15.71 7.80 13.80
N ASP A 140 16.42 8.40 14.76
CA ASP A 140 15.83 9.18 15.86
C ASP A 140 16.13 10.66 15.59
N GLY A 141 15.50 11.21 14.54
CA GLY A 141 15.78 12.57 14.04
C GLY A 141 17.10 12.64 13.26
N ASN A 142 18.15 13.17 13.87
CA ASN A 142 19.45 13.35 13.21
C ASN A 142 20.40 12.14 13.38
N LEU A 143 20.01 11.16 14.20
CA LEU A 143 20.83 9.99 14.48
C LEU A 143 20.26 8.76 13.77
N THR A 144 20.96 8.28 12.76
CA THR A 144 20.61 7.04 12.04
C THR A 144 21.51 5.90 12.49
N TYR A 145 20.89 4.78 12.83
CA TYR A 145 21.55 3.56 13.28
C TYR A 145 21.80 2.62 12.09
N PRO A 146 22.86 1.79 12.13
CA PRO A 146 23.09 0.81 11.08
C PRO A 146 21.97 -0.23 11.02
N ALA A 147 21.77 -0.81 9.84
CA ALA A 147 20.80 -1.89 9.62
C ALA A 147 21.06 -3.05 10.58
N ARG A 148 20.00 -3.58 11.19
CA ARG A 148 20.04 -4.76 12.06
C ARG A 148 19.24 -5.89 11.44
N SER A 149 19.76 -7.10 11.55
CA SER A 149 19.01 -8.32 11.23
C SER A 149 17.77 -8.42 12.12
N VAL A 150 16.68 -8.92 11.55
CA VAL A 150 15.42 -9.10 12.24
C VAL A 150 14.83 -10.47 11.94
N VAL A 151 14.08 -11.00 12.91
CA VAL A 151 13.11 -12.05 12.67
C VAL A 151 11.80 -11.36 12.31
N ILE A 152 11.17 -11.80 11.22
CA ILE A 152 9.91 -11.24 10.73
C ILE A 152 8.83 -12.29 10.91
N GLU A 153 7.73 -11.89 11.52
CA GLU A 153 6.53 -12.72 11.68
C GLU A 153 5.32 -11.99 11.11
N GLN A 154 4.51 -12.68 10.32
CA GLN A 154 3.23 -12.18 9.85
C GLN A 154 2.12 -12.97 10.54
N LEU A 155 1.17 -12.25 11.12
CA LEU A 155 0.04 -12.82 11.81
C LEU A 155 -1.15 -13.01 10.84
N PRO A 156 -2.09 -13.93 11.15
CA PRO A 156 -3.26 -14.17 10.29
C PRO A 156 -4.19 -12.96 10.09
N ASP A 157 -4.13 -11.97 10.97
CA ASP A 157 -4.89 -10.72 10.87
C ASP A 157 -4.18 -9.67 9.97
N GLY A 158 -3.03 -10.01 9.40
CA GLY A 158 -2.22 -9.14 8.55
C GLY A 158 -1.26 -8.24 9.33
N ALA A 159 -1.20 -8.35 10.66
CA ALA A 159 -0.17 -7.64 11.42
C ALA A 159 1.22 -8.22 11.14
N LEU A 160 2.23 -7.35 11.13
CA LEU A 160 3.62 -7.72 10.95
C LEU A 160 4.44 -7.34 12.17
N ASN A 161 5.26 -8.27 12.64
CA ASN A 161 6.30 -8.04 13.63
C ASN A 161 7.68 -8.15 12.98
N ALA A 162 8.59 -7.25 13.33
CA ALA A 162 10.01 -7.34 12.98
C ALA A 162 10.85 -7.03 14.22
N ALA A 163 11.56 -8.02 14.75
CA ALA A 163 12.30 -7.91 16.00
C ALA A 163 13.78 -8.29 15.85
N THR A 164 14.68 -7.56 16.51
CA THR A 164 16.12 -7.86 16.47
C THR A 164 16.49 -8.97 17.46
N PRO A 165 17.05 -10.11 17.04
CA PRO A 165 17.47 -11.18 17.96
C PRO A 165 18.76 -10.82 18.73
N PRO A 166 19.04 -11.45 19.89
CA PRO A 166 18.16 -12.34 20.64
C PRO A 166 17.20 -11.60 21.61
N ASP A 167 17.55 -10.40 22.07
CA ASP A 167 16.87 -9.73 23.19
C ASP A 167 15.76 -8.75 22.75
N HIS A 168 15.46 -8.67 21.45
CA HIS A 168 14.42 -7.81 20.89
C HIS A 168 14.60 -6.33 21.29
N GLN A 169 15.85 -5.87 21.35
CA GLN A 169 16.19 -4.47 21.69
C GLN A 169 15.47 -3.45 20.80
N VAL A 170 15.20 -3.82 19.55
CA VAL A 170 14.33 -3.07 18.65
C VAL A 170 13.28 -4.01 18.10
N GLU A 171 12.02 -3.62 18.25
CA GLU A 171 10.86 -4.35 17.76
C GLU A 171 9.88 -3.40 17.10
N LEU A 172 9.48 -3.72 15.87
CA LEU A 172 8.48 -2.98 15.10
C LEU A 172 7.24 -3.85 14.91
N TRP A 173 6.09 -3.31 15.30
CA TRP A 173 4.78 -3.83 14.96
C TRP A 173 4.08 -2.91 13.96
N LEU A 174 3.51 -3.49 12.91
CA LEU A 174 2.66 -2.83 11.92
C LEU A 174 1.30 -3.51 11.91
N TYR A 175 0.24 -2.74 12.04
CA TYR A 175 -1.14 -3.22 12.02
C TYR A 175 -1.87 -2.66 10.80
N PRO A 176 -2.65 -3.47 10.06
CA PRO A 176 -3.42 -3.05 8.89
C PRO A 176 -4.67 -2.25 9.33
N GLN A 177 -4.43 -1.10 9.94
CA GLN A 177 -5.42 -0.20 10.49
C GLN A 177 -5.03 1.23 10.12
N ALA A 178 -5.99 1.98 9.58
CA ALA A 178 -5.82 3.40 9.30
C ALA A 178 -5.26 4.15 10.53
N CYS A 179 -4.30 5.02 10.26
CA CYS A 179 -3.60 5.81 11.26
C CYS A 179 -3.59 7.27 10.80
N GLN A 180 -4.11 8.13 11.65
CA GLN A 180 -3.94 9.57 11.51
C GLN A 180 -2.92 10.02 12.56
N ASP A 181 -1.86 10.68 12.12
CA ASP A 181 -0.89 11.25 13.05
C ASP A 181 -1.55 12.39 13.84
N PRO A 182 -1.52 12.37 15.18
CA PRO A 182 -2.22 13.36 15.99
C PRO A 182 -1.57 14.75 15.97
N VAL A 183 -0.33 14.86 15.50
CA VAL A 183 0.44 16.11 15.48
C VAL A 183 0.26 16.81 14.14
N THR A 184 0.39 16.08 13.04
CA THR A 184 0.32 16.65 11.68
C THR A 184 -1.04 16.50 11.01
N GLY A 185 -1.88 15.58 11.49
CA GLY A 185 -3.13 15.19 10.84
C GLY A 185 -2.92 14.30 9.61
N ASP A 186 -1.68 13.92 9.29
CA ASP A 186 -1.35 13.11 8.12
C ASP A 186 -1.94 11.71 8.23
N TYR A 187 -2.41 11.18 7.10
CA TYR A 187 -2.99 9.85 7.01
C TYR A 187 -1.97 8.82 6.53
N PHE A 188 -2.06 7.61 7.09
CA PHE A 188 -1.34 6.42 6.69
C PHE A 188 -2.25 5.18 6.82
N HIS A 189 -2.06 4.18 5.97
CA HIS A 189 -2.89 2.95 6.01
C HIS A 189 -2.51 1.97 7.12
N LEU A 190 -1.36 2.13 7.79
CA LEU A 190 -0.93 1.28 8.91
C LEU A 190 -0.76 2.08 10.18
N ARG A 191 -1.08 1.44 11.30
CA ARG A 191 -0.66 1.85 12.63
C ARG A 191 0.64 1.17 12.98
N ALA A 192 1.55 1.91 13.61
CA ALA A 192 2.84 1.39 14.02
C ALA A 192 3.04 1.47 15.54
N THR A 193 3.78 0.49 16.06
CA THR A 193 4.35 0.52 17.40
C THR A 193 5.83 0.16 17.29
N LEU A 194 6.68 1.02 17.82
CA LEU A 194 8.12 0.80 17.92
C LEU A 194 8.48 0.61 19.39
N THR A 195 9.09 -0.51 19.73
CA THR A 195 9.67 -0.73 21.06
C THR A 195 11.19 -0.66 20.95
N VAL A 196 11.81 0.19 21.76
CA VAL A 196 13.28 0.31 21.85
C VAL A 196 13.69 0.14 23.30
N ASN A 197 14.49 -0.88 23.59
CA ASN A 197 14.96 -1.19 24.95
C ASN A 197 13.81 -1.25 25.98
N GLY A 198 12.64 -1.77 25.57
CA GLY A 198 11.44 -1.85 26.40
C GLY A 198 10.56 -0.59 26.43
N GLU A 199 10.99 0.51 25.82
CA GLU A 199 10.20 1.74 25.71
C GLU A 199 9.36 1.73 24.44
N GLN A 200 8.03 1.78 24.60
CA GLN A 200 7.08 1.74 23.50
C GLN A 200 6.77 3.15 22.99
N GLN A 201 6.83 3.32 21.67
CA GLN A 201 6.53 4.54 20.95
C GLN A 201 5.47 4.25 19.88
N ARG A 202 4.46 5.12 19.77
CA ARG A 202 3.39 4.99 18.80
C ARG A 202 3.71 5.79 17.55
N GLY A 203 3.19 5.33 16.42
CA GLY A 203 3.32 6.03 15.15
C GLY A 203 2.40 5.46 14.10
N CYS A 204 2.65 5.87 12.86
CA CYS A 204 1.96 5.39 11.68
C CYS A 204 2.96 4.74 10.72
N GLY A 205 2.46 3.96 9.76
CA GLY A 205 3.31 3.29 8.80
C GLY A 205 2.66 3.08 7.45
N TYR A 206 3.49 2.73 6.48
CA TYR A 206 3.06 2.47 5.12
C TYR A 206 3.99 1.45 4.44
N GLN A 207 3.42 0.66 3.53
CA GLN A 207 4.15 -0.20 2.62
C GLN A 207 5.08 0.59 1.70
N GLY A 208 6.34 0.14 1.59
CA GLY A 208 7.35 0.67 0.68
C GLY A 208 7.26 0.05 -0.72
N ALA A 209 8.18 0.42 -1.61
CA ALA A 209 8.18 0.01 -3.02
C ALA A 209 8.75 -1.39 -3.23
N ILE A 210 9.53 -1.89 -2.27
CA ILE A 210 10.04 -3.26 -2.32
C ILE A 210 8.94 -4.18 -1.83
N ILE A 211 8.37 -4.98 -2.72
CA ILE A 211 7.39 -5.98 -2.33
C ILE A 211 8.15 -7.13 -1.64
N ALA A 212 7.75 -7.49 -0.42
CA ALA A 212 8.27 -8.68 0.24
C ALA A 212 7.83 -9.92 -0.56
N PRO A 213 8.74 -10.89 -0.82
CA PRO A 213 8.38 -12.11 -1.54
C PRO A 213 7.34 -12.94 -0.80
#